data_AF-A0A3L7Q5N0-F1
#
_entry.id   AF-A0A3L7Q5N0-F1
#
_cell.length_a   1.000
_cell.length_b   1.000
_cell.length_c   1.000
_cell.angle_alpha   90.00
_cell.angle_beta   90.00
_cell.angle_gamma   90.00
#
_symmetry.space_group_name_H-M   'P 1'
#
loop_
_entity.id
_entity.type
_entity.pdbx_description
1 polymer ?
#
loop_
_entity_poly.entity_id
_entity_poly.type
_entity_poly.pdbx_seq_one_letter_code
_entity_poly.pdbx_strand_id
1 'polypeptide(L)' 'MLSTTSTEHAPWIVVPSNRKWFRNLLVSEALLGQLSALNMKWPEPTEDLSKITLK' A
#
# COMPACT_ATOMS: atom_id res chain seq x y z
N MET A 1 24.64 -1.91 8.63
CA MET A 1 23.78 -1.78 7.42
C MET A 1 22.34 -1.50 7.81
N LEU A 2 21.58 -2.42 8.43
CA LEU A 2 20.19 -2.13 8.83
C LEU A 2 20.09 -1.01 9.89
N SER A 3 20.92 -1.06 10.93
CA SER A 3 20.96 -0.04 12.00
C SER A 3 21.40 1.35 11.55
N THR A 4 22.10 1.45 10.41
CA THR A 4 22.68 2.70 9.91
C THR A 4 21.76 3.45 8.98
N THR A 5 20.76 2.79 8.40
CA THR A 5 19.87 3.37 7.37
C THR A 5 18.39 3.15 7.67
N SER A 6 18.03 2.45 8.74
CA SER A 6 16.64 2.33 9.17
C SER A 6 16.28 3.54 10.03
N THR A 7 15.56 4.50 9.43
CA THR A 7 15.13 5.73 10.10
C THR A 7 13.61 5.75 10.26
N GLU A 8 13.08 6.68 11.04
CA GLU A 8 11.64 6.80 11.28
C GLU A 8 10.84 7.02 9.98
N HIS A 9 11.34 7.84 9.05
CA HIS A 9 10.68 8.11 7.77
C HIS A 9 10.97 7.06 6.68
N ALA A 10 11.99 6.22 6.86
CA ALA A 10 12.37 5.17 5.91
C ALA A 10 12.82 3.90 6.67
N PRO A 11 11.89 3.21 7.36
CA PRO A 11 12.22 2.07 8.18
C PRO A 11 12.49 0.83 7.34
N TRP A 12 13.49 0.03 7.74
CA TRP A 12 13.66 -1.33 7.23
C TRP A 12 12.79 -2.31 8.03
N ILE A 13 12.05 -3.18 7.34
CA ILE A 13 11.23 -4.23 7.95
C ILE A 13 11.89 -5.59 7.66
N VAL A 14 12.21 -6.36 8.71
CA VAL A 14 12.76 -7.72 8.57
C VAL A 14 11.62 -8.73 8.52
N VAL A 15 11.49 -9.48 7.41
CA VAL A 15 10.37 -10.40 7.17
C VAL A 15 10.79 -11.86 7.34
N PRO A 16 10.22 -12.61 8.31
CA PRO A 16 10.43 -14.05 8.42
C PRO A 16 9.96 -14.77 7.15
N SER A 17 10.89 -15.42 6.45
CA SER A 17 10.66 -15.89 5.08
C SER A 17 10.67 -17.41 4.90
N ASN A 18 10.76 -18.19 5.99
CA ASN A 18 10.74 -19.66 5.92
C ASN A 18 9.44 -20.21 5.33
N ARG A 19 8.32 -19.50 5.50
CA ARG A 19 7.02 -19.85 4.92
C ARG A 19 6.63 -18.81 3.87
N LYS A 20 6.63 -19.20 2.60
CA LYS A 20 6.38 -18.29 1.46
C LYS A 20 5.04 -17.55 1.55
N TRP A 21 3.99 -18.25 1.98
CA TRP A 21 2.66 -17.64 2.14
C TRP A 21 2.67 -16.56 3.24
N PHE A 22 3.39 -16.81 4.35
CA PHE A 22 3.46 -15.88 5.48
C PHE A 22 4.25 -14.63 5.12
N ARG A 23 5.38 -14.80 4.42
CA ARG A 23 6.12 -13.67 3.82
C ARG A 23 5.21 -12.81 2.94
N ASN A 24 4.44 -13.43 2.04
CA ASN A 24 3.54 -12.70 1.15
C ASN A 24 2.48 -11.92 1.92
N LEU A 25 1.88 -12.54 2.94
CA LEU A 25 0.90 -11.88 3.79
C LEU A 25 1.50 -10.66 4.48
N LEU A 26 2.64 -10.83 5.16
CA LEU A 26 3.24 -9.76 5.96
C LEU A 26 3.74 -8.58 5.10
N VAL A 27 4.27 -8.85 3.92
CA VAL A 27 4.65 -7.79 2.96
C VAL A 27 3.41 -7.03 2.47
N SER A 28 2.33 -7.74 2.13
CA SER A 28 1.09 -7.11 1.69
C SER A 28 0.44 -6.26 2.78
N GLU A 29 0.43 -6.73 4.03
CA GLU A 29 -0.09 -5.97 5.18
C GLU A 29 0.73 -4.70 5.44
N ALA A 30 2.06 -4.79 5.39
CA ALA A 30 2.93 -3.64 5.57
C ALA A 30 2.70 -2.57 4.49
N LEU A 31 2.59 -2.99 3.22
CA LEU A 31 2.28 -2.09 2.10
C LEU A 31 0.87 -1.48 2.24
N LEU A 32 -0.12 -2.30 2.57
CA LEU A 32 -1.51 -1.84 2.75
C LEU A 32 -1.60 -0.81 3.87
N GLY A 33 -0.93 -1.02 5.00
CA GLY A 33 -0.92 -0.08 6.12
C GLY A 33 -0.38 1.30 5.71
N GLN A 34 0.75 1.33 4.98
CA GLN A 34 1.35 2.58 4.52
C GLN A 34 0.49 3.27 3.44
N LEU A 35 -0.01 2.52 2.46
CA LEU A 35 -0.87 3.08 1.41
C LEU A 35 -2.21 3.58 1.97
N SER A 36 -2.78 2.90 2.97
CA SER A 36 -4.01 3.34 3.62
C SER A 36 -3.81 4.62 4.43
N ALA A 37 -2.65 4.78 5.08
CA ALA A 37 -2.32 5.99 5.83
C ALA A 37 -2.22 7.26 4.96
N LEU A 38 -1.96 7.10 3.66
CA LEU A 38 -2.00 8.23 2.71
C LEU A 38 -3.41 8.80 2.50
N ASN A 39 -4.47 8.06 2.91
CA ASN A 39 -5.87 8.47 2.77
C ASN A 39 -6.22 8.96 1.35
N MET A 40 -5.73 8.23 0.35
CA MET A 40 -5.92 8.58 -1.05
C MET A 40 -7.39 8.48 -1.44
N LYS A 41 -7.84 9.46 -2.23
CA LYS A 41 -9.18 9.49 -2.81
C LYS A 41 -9.07 9.45 -4.32
N TRP A 42 -10.09 8.88 -4.95
CA TRP A 42 -10.25 9.03 -6.39
C TRP A 42 -10.42 10.52 -6.73
N PRO A 43 -9.83 10.99 -7.84
CA PRO A 43 -10.11 12.34 -8.31
C PRO A 43 -11.59 12.45 -8.69
N GLU A 44 -12.13 13.65 -8.59
CA GLU A 44 -13.47 13.93 -9.09
C GLU A 44 -13.53 13.65 -10.60
N PRO A 45 -14.60 12.98 -11.08
CA PRO A 45 -14.80 12.79 -12.51
C PRO A 45 -14.83 14.14 -13.23
N THR A 46 -14.21 14.22 -14.41
CA THR A 46 -14.26 15.43 -15.25
C THR A 46 -15.65 15.69 -15.82
N GLU A 47 -16.46 14.65 -15.97
CA GLU A 47 -17.80 14.71 -16.55
C GLU A 47 -18.79 13.93 -15.67
N ASP A 48 -20.02 14.42 -15.60
CA ASP A 48 -21.12 13.75 -14.91
C ASP A 48 -21.71 12.65 -15.81
N LEU A 49 -21.35 11.39 -15.49
CA LEU A 49 -21.78 10.21 -16.23
C LEU A 49 -23.19 9.73 -15.87
N SER A 50 -23.89 10.38 -14.92
CA SER A 50 -25.23 9.96 -14.48
C SER A 50 -26.28 9.96 -15.59
N LYS A 51 -26.01 10.69 -16.69
CA LYS A 51 -26.88 10.82 -17.86
C LYS A 51 -26.48 9.93 -19.05
N ILE A 52 -25.39 9.17 -18.93
CA ILE A 52 -24.90 8.32 -20.02
C ILE A 52 -25.58 6.96 -19.94
N THR A 53 -26.31 6.59 -21.00
CA THR A 53 -26.89 5.25 -21.15
C THR A 53 -26.03 4.43 -22.10
N LEU A 54 -25.45 3.32 -21.59
CA LEU A 54 -24.76 2.33 -22.41
C LEU A 54 -25.83 1.45 -23.09
N LYS A 55 -25.80 1.34 -24.42
CA LYS A 55 -26.71 0.51 -25.22
C LYS A 55 -26.16 -0.89 -25.45
#